data_AF-A0A3A4W6E2-F1
#
_entry.id   AF-A0A3A4W6E2-F1
#
_cell.length_a   1.000
_cell.length_b   1.000
_cell.length_c   1.000
_cell.angle_alpha   90.00
_cell.angle_beta   90.00
_cell.angle_gamma   90.00
#
_symmetry.space_group_name_H-M   'P 1'
#
loop_
_entity.id
_entity.type
_entity.pdbx_description
1 polymer ?
#
loop_
_entity_poly.entity_id
_entity_poly.type
_entity_poly.pdbx_seq_one_letter_code
_entity_poly.pdbx_strand_id
1 'polypeptide(L)' 'MAKGTVKWFNETKGYGFIASEDGADVFVHYSSISGDGFKSLAEGDAVSFNTENGPKGRKAVDVVKL' A
#
# COMPACT_ATOMS: atom_id res chain seq x y z
N MET A 1 8.13 7.20 -7.27
CA MET A 1 8.12 6.42 -6.01
C MET A 1 7.85 7.34 -4.85
N ALA A 2 6.66 7.23 -4.29
CA ALA A 2 6.29 7.81 -3.01
C ALA A 2 6.68 6.82 -1.89
N LYS A 3 6.86 7.33 -0.69
CA LYS A 3 7.02 6.52 0.52
C LYS A 3 5.87 6.81 1.47
N GLY A 4 5.64 5.86 2.37
CA GLY A 4 4.64 6.00 3.40
C GLY A 4 4.69 4.88 4.41
N THR A 5 3.78 4.95 5.35
CA THR A 5 3.62 3.98 6.42
C THR A 5 2.28 3.30 6.28
N VAL A 6 2.25 1.98 6.39
CA VAL A 6 0.99 1.23 6.35
C VAL A 6 0.14 1.63 7.56
N LYS A 7 -1.00 2.25 7.29
CA LYS A 7 -1.93 2.73 8.31
C LYS A 7 -2.74 1.58 8.88
N TRP A 8 -3.15 0.66 8.02
CA TRP A 8 -3.73 -0.63 8.37
C TRP A 8 -3.80 -1.50 7.11
N PHE A 9 -3.79 -2.81 7.30
CA PHE A 9 -4.00 -3.78 6.22
C PHE A 9 -4.80 -4.96 6.75
N ASN A 10 -5.83 -5.37 6.01
CA ASN A 10 -6.62 -6.54 6.35
C ASN A 10 -6.15 -7.71 5.49
N GLU A 11 -5.38 -8.62 6.08
CA GLU A 11 -4.80 -9.78 5.38
C GLU A 11 -5.88 -10.73 4.86
N THR A 12 -6.98 -10.90 5.59
CA THR A 12 -8.11 -11.75 5.18
C THR A 12 -8.82 -11.20 3.95
N LYS A 13 -8.98 -9.88 3.84
CA LYS A 13 -9.63 -9.23 2.71
C LYS A 13 -8.65 -8.83 1.60
N GLY A 14 -7.35 -8.81 1.87
CA GLY A 14 -6.31 -8.46 0.91
C GLY A 14 -6.24 -6.98 0.52
N TYR A 15 -6.67 -6.06 1.39
CA TYR A 15 -6.55 -4.62 1.12
C TYR A 15 -6.32 -3.80 2.38
N GLY A 16 -5.84 -2.58 2.20
CA GLY A 16 -5.53 -1.66 3.28
C GLY A 16 -5.33 -0.23 2.78
N PHE A 17 -4.75 0.58 3.65
CA PHE A 17 -4.35 1.95 3.34
C PHE A 17 -2.94 2.24 3.83
N ILE A 18 -2.24 3.04 3.03
CA ILE A 18 -0.91 3.56 3.34
C ILE A 18 -1.07 5.06 3.58
N ALA A 19 -0.58 5.54 4.72
CA ALA A 19 -0.41 6.96 4.97
C ALA A 19 0.83 7.42 4.20
N SER A 20 0.62 8.14 3.10
CA SER A 20 1.71 8.72 2.32
C SER A 20 2.38 9.85 3.09
N GLU A 21 3.66 10.12 2.82
CA GLU A 21 4.36 11.27 3.44
C GLU A 21 3.75 12.64 3.09
N ASP A 22 2.95 12.75 2.01
CA ASP A 22 2.20 13.99 1.70
C ASP A 22 0.93 14.17 2.56
N GLY A 23 0.64 13.22 3.45
CA GLY A 23 -0.54 13.23 4.32
C GLY A 23 -1.80 12.64 3.69
N ALA A 24 -1.77 12.20 2.43
CA ALA A 24 -2.90 11.50 1.80
C ALA A 24 -2.93 10.02 2.18
N ASP A 25 -4.15 9.50 2.42
CA ASP A 25 -4.40 8.07 2.53
C ASP A 25 -4.47 7.46 1.11
N VAL A 26 -3.59 6.49 0.84
CA VAL A 26 -3.48 5.80 -0.44
C VAL A 26 -3.99 4.37 -0.29
N PHE A 27 -4.95 3.97 -1.12
CA PHE A 27 -5.50 2.62 -1.11
C PHE A 27 -4.47 1.60 -1.61
N VAL A 28 -4.31 0.46 -0.93
CA VAL A 28 -3.45 -0.64 -1.39
C VAL A 28 -4.22 -1.95 -1.45
N HIS A 29 -4.00 -2.72 -2.52
CA HIS A 29 -4.51 -4.07 -2.69
C HIS A 29 -3.35 -5.06 -2.71
N TYR A 30 -3.56 -6.29 -2.24
CA TYR A 30 -2.52 -7.31 -2.15
C TYR A 30 -1.85 -7.59 -3.51
N SER A 31 -2.60 -7.47 -4.61
CA SER A 31 -2.08 -7.66 -5.96
C SER A 31 -1.00 -6.64 -6.35
N SER A 32 -1.02 -5.46 -5.73
CA SER A 32 -0.04 -4.40 -5.95
C SER A 32 1.26 -4.60 -5.18
N ILE A 33 1.29 -5.54 -4.22
CA ILE A 33 2.47 -5.82 -3.41
C ILE A 33 3.44 -6.68 -4.22
N SER A 34 4.68 -6.22 -4.32
CA SER A 34 5.78 -6.93 -4.93
C SER A 34 6.44 -7.88 -3.93
N GLY A 35 6.86 -9.05 -4.41
CA GLY A 35 7.41 -10.12 -3.59
C GLY A 35 6.81 -11.49 -3.91
N ASP A 36 7.56 -12.52 -3.57
CA ASP A 36 7.17 -13.92 -3.70
C ASP A 36 6.48 -14.42 -2.43
N GLY A 37 5.45 -15.26 -2.58
CA GLY A 37 4.71 -15.84 -1.46
C GLY A 37 3.48 -15.03 -1.03
N PHE A 38 3.20 -14.99 0.28
CA PHE A 38 2.00 -14.34 0.83
C PHE A 38 2.18 -12.81 0.85
N LYS A 39 1.41 -12.13 0.01
CA LYS A 39 1.47 -10.68 -0.18
C LYS A 39 0.65 -9.96 0.88
N SER A 40 1.26 -9.68 2.03
CA SER A 40 0.64 -8.89 3.11
C SER A 40 1.52 -7.75 3.61
N LEU A 41 0.86 -6.83 4.32
CA LEU A 41 1.47 -5.70 5.01
C LEU A 41 0.98 -5.71 6.46
N ALA A 42 1.82 -5.24 7.37
CA ALA A 42 1.50 -5.00 8.76
C ALA A 42 1.37 -3.50 9.01
N GLU A 43 0.51 -3.12 9.97
CA GLU A 43 0.43 -1.74 10.44
C GLU A 43 1.80 -1.25 10.93
N GLY A 44 2.19 -0.04 10.52
CA GLY A 44 3.47 0.55 10.86
C GLY A 44 4.62 0.21 9.89
N ASP A 45 4.44 -0.70 8.94
CA ASP A 45 5.46 -1.00 7.94
C ASP A 45 5.78 0.23 7.08
N ALA A 46 7.07 0.50 6.90
CA ALA A 46 7.53 1.45 5.90
C ALA A 46 7.47 0.80 4.51
N VAL A 47 6.90 1.51 3.55
CA VAL A 47 6.72 1.02 2.18
C VAL A 47 7.09 2.09 1.17
N SER A 48 7.61 1.64 0.02
CA SER A 48 7.80 2.45 -1.18
C SER A 48 6.82 1.97 -2.24
N PHE A 49 6.16 2.90 -2.93
CA PHE A 49 5.12 2.58 -3.91
C PHE A 49 5.02 3.66 -4.98
N ASN A 50 4.33 3.35 -6.06
CA ASN A 50 3.87 4.33 -7.03
C ASN A 50 2.38 4.61 -6.83
N THR A 51 1.94 5.83 -7.11
CA THR A 51 0.55 6.25 -6.96
C THR A 51 -0.11 6.36 -8.33
N GLU A 52 -1.27 5.74 -8.50
CA GLU A 52 -2.10 5.88 -9.68
C GLU A 52 -3.48 6.39 -9.31
N ASN A 53 -4.11 7.17 -10.20
CA ASN A 53 -5.51 7.57 -10.03
C ASN A 53 -6.42 6.46 -10.56
N GLY A 54 -7.14 5.81 -9.65
CA GLY A 54 -8.19 4.86 -9.98
C GLY A 54 -9.59 5.50 -9.91
N PRO A 55 -10.63 4.75 -10.31
CA PRO A 55 -12.02 5.23 -10.26
C PRO A 55 -12.52 5.52 -8.83
N LYS A 56 -11.81 5.05 -7.79
CA LYS A 56 -12.13 5.23 -6.37
C LYS A 56 -11.12 6.13 -5.63
N GLY A 57 -10.28 6.86 -6.36
CA GLY A 57 -9.21 7.70 -5.80
C GLY A 57 -7.81 7.12 -6.01
N ARG A 58 -6.83 7.68 -5.29
CA ARG A 58 -5.42 7.28 -5.38
C ARG A 58 -5.23 5.85 -4.86
N LYS A 59 -4.60 5.01 -5.67
CA LYS A 59 -4.18 3.65 -5.30
C LYS A 59 -2.66 3.51 -5.38
N ALA A 60 -2.11 2.62 -4.58
CA ALA A 60 -0.72 2.23 -4.59
C ALA A 60 -0.51 1.05 -5.55
N VAL A 61 0.53 1.14 -6.37
CA VAL A 61 1.02 0.10 -7.29
C VAL A 61 2.53 -0.07 -7.07
N ASP A 62 3.07 -1.22 -7.48
CA ASP A 62 4.48 -1.58 -7.28
C ASP A 62 4.94 -1.38 -5.81
N VAL A 63 4.13 -1.85 -4.87
CA VAL A 63 4.37 -1.66 -3.43
C VAL A 63 5.48 -2.60 -2.97
N VAL A 64 6.52 -2.04 -2.37
CA VAL A 64 7.68 -2.77 -1.83
C VAL A 64 7.84 -2.37 -0.37
N LYS A 65 7.96 -3.37 0.53
CA LYS A 65 8.31 -3.12 1.94
C LYS A 65 9.78 -2.68 2.04
N LEU A 66 10.03 -1.63 2.81
CA LEU A 66 11.37 -1.07 3.06
C LEU A 66 12.07 -1.75 4.23
#